data_AF-A0A1E7JHN0-F1
#
_entry.id   AF-A0A1E7JHN0-F1
#
_cell.length_a   1.000
_cell.length_b   1.000
_cell.length_c   1.000
_cell.angle_alpha   90.00
_cell.angle_beta   90.00
_cell.angle_gamma   90.00
#
_symmetry.space_group_name_H-M   'P 1'
#
loop_
_entity.id
_entity.type
_entity.pdbx_description
1 polymer ?
#
loop_
_entity_poly.entity_id
_entity_poly.type
_entity_poly.pdbx_seq_one_letter_code
_entity_poly.pdbx_strand_id
1 'polypeptide(L)'
;MPLTRVAFDDEGTQAAWTATHRRIKHKLWLWSALFAAAVVVAIVIAPSDASVDFRGRARGDSSASGVIGGLAVLAYVFALYTCCGALSRLRKARSILEAYPWRSFPAVRKLSGTKEATGVPVQFRLSDDAAADAADENAYVDDDGSTWSQSMSARNPLRWNRWDESMERGAWYAGDVELGGVLALPGGSGLMTVQRRIQVRSMEQRSVRADHERILAAAPGRD
;
A
#
# COMPACT_ATOMS: atom_id res chain seq x y z
N MET A 1 -6.55 27.89 -2.36
CA MET A 1 -7.92 27.47 -2.73
C MET A 1 -8.01 25.95 -2.60
N PRO A 2 -8.85 25.37 -1.74
CA PRO A 2 -9.14 23.94 -1.84
C PRO A 2 -10.19 23.78 -2.94
N LEU A 3 -9.78 23.29 -4.11
CA LEU A 3 -10.59 23.28 -5.33
C LEU A 3 -11.55 22.09 -5.44
N THR A 4 -11.57 21.18 -4.47
CA THR A 4 -12.46 20.02 -4.50
C THR A 4 -13.04 19.71 -3.12
N ARG A 5 -14.34 19.38 -3.10
CA ARG A 5 -15.07 18.98 -1.88
C ARG A 5 -14.49 17.70 -1.27
N VAL A 6 -13.86 16.89 -2.12
CA VAL A 6 -13.33 15.56 -1.84
C VAL A 6 -12.00 15.37 -2.58
N ALA A 7 -11.02 14.69 -1.97
CA ALA A 7 -9.68 14.52 -2.53
C ALA A 7 -9.68 13.76 -3.87
N PHE A 8 -10.61 12.83 -4.06
CA PHE A 8 -10.73 12.03 -5.29
C PHE A 8 -11.24 12.81 -6.51
N ASP A 9 -11.85 13.99 -6.34
CA ASP A 9 -12.37 14.79 -7.46
C ASP A 9 -11.26 15.54 -8.19
N ASP A 10 -10.06 15.60 -7.64
CA ASP A 10 -8.90 16.23 -8.27
C ASP A 10 -8.44 15.42 -9.49
N GLU A 11 -8.36 16.07 -10.65
CA GLU A 11 -8.01 15.42 -11.93
C GLU A 11 -6.64 14.73 -11.86
N GLY A 12 -5.68 15.34 -11.17
CA GLY A 12 -4.35 14.78 -10.96
C GLY A 12 -4.40 13.48 -10.16
N THR A 13 -5.21 13.46 -9.11
CA THR A 13 -5.49 12.27 -8.29
C THR A 13 -6.15 11.15 -9.10
N GLN A 14 -7.14 11.46 -9.93
CA GLN A 14 -7.83 10.48 -10.78
C GLN A 14 -6.90 9.90 -11.86
N ALA A 15 -6.09 10.75 -12.51
CA ALA A 15 -5.11 10.33 -13.50
C ALA A 15 -4.05 9.40 -12.88
N ALA A 16 -3.50 9.77 -11.72
CA ALA A 16 -2.53 8.96 -10.99
C ALA A 16 -3.13 7.62 -10.54
N TRP A 17 -4.37 7.63 -10.06
CA TRP A 17 -5.10 6.44 -9.67
C TRP A 17 -5.34 5.48 -10.84
N THR A 18 -5.89 5.98 -11.95
CA THR A 18 -6.20 5.17 -13.14
C THR A 18 -4.93 4.60 -13.77
N ALA A 19 -3.85 5.37 -13.85
CA ALA A 19 -2.55 4.90 -14.31
C ALA A 19 -2.00 3.77 -13.41
N THR A 20 -2.11 3.93 -12.10
CA THR A 20 -1.68 2.93 -11.11
C THR A 20 -2.50 1.64 -11.23
N HIS A 21 -3.83 1.78 -11.30
CA HIS A 21 -4.75 0.67 -11.46
C HIS A 21 -4.50 -0.10 -12.78
N ARG A 22 -4.27 0.63 -13.88
CA ARG A 22 -3.94 0.03 -15.18
C ARG A 22 -2.64 -0.76 -15.12
N ARG A 23 -1.59 -0.24 -14.48
CA ARG A 23 -0.31 -0.94 -14.31
C ARG A 23 -0.44 -2.24 -13.53
N ILE A 24 -1.21 -2.24 -12.43
CA ILE A 24 -1.43 -3.48 -11.65
C ILE A 24 -2.21 -4.51 -12.46
N LYS A 25 -3.26 -4.08 -13.18
CA LYS A 25 -4.01 -4.96 -14.08
C LYS A 25 -3.15 -5.55 -15.20
N HIS A 26 -2.30 -4.73 -15.84
CA HIS A 26 -1.39 -5.21 -16.88
C HIS A 26 -0.38 -6.21 -16.31
N LYS A 27 0.18 -5.95 -15.13
CA LYS A 27 1.09 -6.88 -14.46
C LYS A 27 0.39 -8.20 -14.16
N LEU A 28 -0.81 -8.17 -13.59
CA LEU A 28 -1.60 -9.37 -13.33
C LEU A 28 -1.88 -10.16 -14.61
N TRP A 29 -2.34 -9.47 -15.66
CA TRP A 29 -2.61 -10.08 -16.96
C TRP A 29 -1.36 -10.74 -17.57
N LEU A 30 -0.20 -10.08 -17.51
CA LEU A 30 1.06 -10.61 -17.99
C LEU A 30 1.49 -11.87 -17.23
N TRP A 31 1.36 -11.87 -15.90
CA TRP A 31 1.64 -13.06 -15.08
C TRP A 31 0.67 -14.21 -15.36
N SER A 32 -0.62 -13.92 -15.56
CA SER A 32 -1.62 -14.93 -15.94
C SER A 32 -1.34 -15.51 -17.33
N ALA A 33 -0.96 -14.67 -18.30
CA ALA A 33 -0.60 -15.12 -19.65
C ALA A 33 0.67 -16.00 -19.64
N LEU A 34 1.69 -15.59 -18.88
CA LEU A 34 2.93 -16.36 -18.72
C LEU A 34 2.67 -17.70 -18.03
N PHE A 35 1.82 -17.72 -17.00
CA PHE A 35 1.40 -18.96 -16.34
C PHE A 35 0.64 -19.88 -17.30
N ALA A 36 -0.32 -19.35 -18.06
CA ALA A 36 -1.07 -20.13 -19.04
C ALA A 36 -0.14 -20.72 -20.12
N ALA A 37 0.80 -19.94 -20.63
CA ALA A 37 1.80 -20.42 -21.58
C ALA A 37 2.68 -21.54 -20.97
N ALA A 38 3.13 -21.38 -19.72
CA ALA A 38 3.90 -22.41 -19.03
C ALA A 38 3.11 -23.70 -18.81
N VAL A 39 1.81 -23.60 -18.50
CA VAL A 39 0.91 -24.76 -18.37
C VAL A 39 0.73 -25.46 -19.72
N VAL A 40 0.50 -24.71 -20.81
CA VAL A 40 0.39 -25.29 -22.16
C VAL A 40 1.67 -26.03 -22.55
N VAL A 41 2.84 -25.43 -22.30
CA VAL A 41 4.15 -26.05 -22.54
C VAL A 41 4.31 -27.33 -21.70
N ALA A 42 3.93 -27.29 -20.42
CA ALA A 42 4.00 -28.45 -19.55
C ALA A 42 3.07 -29.59 -20.02
N ILE A 43 1.86 -29.27 -20.52
CA ILE A 43 0.93 -30.25 -21.08
C ILE A 43 1.48 -30.86 -22.38
N VAL A 44 2.01 -30.03 -23.29
CA VAL A 44 2.55 -30.51 -24.58
C VAL A 44 3.79 -31.38 -24.40
N ILE A 45 4.62 -31.08 -23.40
CA ILE A 45 5.84 -31.85 -23.09
C ILE A 45 5.54 -33.07 -22.21
N ALA A 46 4.37 -33.13 -21.56
CA ALA A 46 4.00 -34.29 -20.75
C ALA A 46 3.83 -35.50 -21.67
N PRO A 47 4.64 -36.58 -21.50
CA PRO A 47 4.46 -37.78 -22.29
C PRO A 47 3.06 -38.33 -22.04
N SER A 48 2.35 -38.68 -23.11
CA SER A 48 0.97 -39.18 -23.14
C SER A 48 0.74 -40.50 -22.38
N ASP A 49 1.79 -41.07 -21.78
CA ASP A 49 1.78 -42.32 -21.02
C ASP A 49 1.91 -42.09 -19.49
N ALA A 50 1.38 -40.99 -18.97
CA ALA A 50 1.28 -40.79 -17.52
C ALA A 50 -0.04 -41.40 -17.00
N SER A 51 -0.10 -42.73 -16.96
CA SER A 51 -0.97 -43.41 -15.99
C SER A 51 -0.65 -42.87 -14.60
N VAL A 52 -1.70 -42.54 -13.86
CA VAL A 52 -1.65 -41.91 -12.55
C VAL A 52 -1.12 -42.92 -11.52
N ASP A 53 0.19 -43.16 -11.52
CA ASP A 53 0.87 -43.86 -10.43
C ASP A 53 1.55 -42.84 -9.52
N PHE A 54 0.82 -42.43 -8.49
CA PHE A 54 1.28 -41.56 -7.40
C PHE A 54 2.27 -42.27 -6.44
N ARG A 55 2.74 -43.47 -6.79
CA ARG A 55 3.60 -44.32 -5.95
C ARG A 55 4.72 -44.94 -6.79
N GLY A 56 5.89 -44.31 -6.75
CA GLY A 56 7.15 -44.93 -7.18
C GLY A 56 7.78 -44.27 -8.40
N ARG A 57 8.29 -43.04 -8.23
CA ARG A 57 9.18 -42.48 -9.26
C ARG A 57 10.60 -42.99 -9.01
N ALA A 58 11.02 -43.93 -9.85
CA ALA A 58 12.37 -44.42 -9.94
C ALA A 58 13.36 -43.28 -10.22
N ARG A 59 14.50 -43.42 -9.57
CA ARG A 59 15.72 -42.61 -9.60
C ARG A 59 16.27 -42.59 -11.03
N GLY A 60 16.41 -41.42 -11.65
CA GLY A 60 16.98 -41.33 -13.01
C GLY A 60 16.74 -39.99 -13.71
N ASP A 61 15.70 -39.88 -14.55
CA ASP A 61 15.75 -38.93 -15.69
C ASP A 61 14.55 -37.96 -15.82
N SER A 62 13.86 -37.60 -14.73
CA SER A 62 12.69 -36.72 -14.86
C SER A 62 12.50 -35.74 -13.69
N SER A 63 13.25 -34.63 -13.69
CA SER A 63 13.08 -33.57 -12.69
C SER A 63 12.87 -32.16 -13.27
N ALA A 64 13.28 -31.89 -14.52
CA ALA A 64 13.21 -30.54 -15.08
C ALA A 64 11.76 -30.04 -15.25
N SER A 65 10.85 -30.86 -15.79
CA SER A 65 9.45 -30.48 -16.04
C SER A 65 8.66 -30.26 -14.75
N GLY A 66 8.85 -31.11 -13.74
CA GLY A 66 8.21 -30.96 -12.43
C GLY A 66 8.69 -29.71 -11.67
N VAL A 67 9.99 -29.40 -11.76
CA VAL A 67 10.57 -28.20 -11.14
C VAL A 67 10.09 -26.92 -11.83
N ILE A 68 10.03 -26.90 -13.17
CA ILE A 68 9.53 -25.76 -13.95
C ILE A 68 8.04 -25.51 -13.65
N GLY A 69 7.21 -26.55 -13.63
CA GLY A 69 5.80 -26.43 -13.27
C GLY A 69 5.58 -25.95 -11.84
N GLY A 70 6.33 -26.51 -10.88
CA GLY A 70 6.28 -26.09 -9.47
C GLY A 70 6.70 -24.63 -9.28
N LEU A 71 7.79 -24.20 -9.92
CA LEU A 71 8.23 -22.80 -9.91
C LEU A 71 7.21 -21.85 -10.55
N ALA A 72 6.59 -22.25 -11.66
CA ALA A 72 5.56 -21.44 -12.33
C ALA A 72 4.33 -21.23 -11.42
N VAL A 73 3.87 -22.28 -10.72
CA VAL A 73 2.76 -22.17 -9.77
C VAL A 73 3.13 -21.26 -8.60
N LEU A 74 4.30 -21.45 -7.99
CA LEU A 74 4.76 -20.61 -6.87
C LEU A 74 4.89 -19.14 -7.29
N ALA A 75 5.49 -18.88 -8.45
CA ALA A 75 5.64 -17.53 -8.99
C ALA A 75 4.27 -16.88 -9.26
N TYR A 76 3.31 -17.64 -9.79
CA TYR A 76 1.95 -17.16 -10.04
C TYR A 76 1.20 -16.84 -8.73
N VAL A 77 1.27 -17.71 -7.72
CA VAL A 77 0.66 -17.45 -6.40
C VAL A 77 1.25 -16.19 -5.77
N PHE A 78 2.58 -16.01 -5.83
CA PHE A 78 3.24 -14.80 -5.34
C PHE A 78 2.82 -13.55 -6.11
N ALA A 79 2.74 -13.63 -7.45
CA ALA A 79 2.26 -12.53 -8.28
C ALA A 79 0.81 -12.16 -7.96
N LEU A 80 -0.06 -13.15 -7.77
CA LEU A 80 -1.46 -12.96 -7.40
C LEU A 80 -1.57 -12.30 -6.02
N TYR A 81 -0.83 -12.80 -5.04
CA TYR A 81 -0.81 -12.23 -3.68
C TYR A 81 -0.39 -10.75 -3.70
N THR A 82 0.71 -10.43 -4.40
CA THR A 82 1.21 -9.04 -4.46
C THR A 82 0.28 -8.12 -5.24
N CYS A 83 -0.31 -8.56 -6.36
CA CYS A 83 -1.23 -7.75 -7.16
C CYS A 83 -2.58 -7.54 -6.46
N CYS A 84 -3.16 -8.58 -5.86
CA CYS A 84 -4.40 -8.48 -5.10
C CYS A 84 -4.22 -7.60 -3.86
N GLY A 85 -3.09 -7.74 -3.15
CA GLY A 85 -2.73 -6.87 -2.04
C GLY A 85 -2.63 -5.40 -2.46
N ALA A 86 -1.96 -5.13 -3.58
CA ALA A 86 -1.86 -3.78 -4.14
C ALA A 86 -3.23 -3.20 -4.52
N LEU A 87 -4.10 -3.98 -5.19
CA LEU A 87 -5.46 -3.55 -5.54
C LEU A 87 -6.34 -3.29 -4.32
N SER A 88 -6.24 -4.13 -3.29
CA SER A 88 -6.99 -3.94 -2.03
C SER A 88 -6.57 -2.65 -1.33
N ARG A 89 -5.26 -2.39 -1.22
CA ARG A 89 -4.73 -1.14 -0.67
C ARG A 89 -5.13 0.07 -1.50
N LEU A 90 -5.08 -0.07 -2.82
CA LEU A 90 -5.55 0.95 -3.74
C LEU A 90 -7.02 1.23 -3.40
N ARG A 91 -7.95 0.26 -3.48
CA ARG A 91 -9.37 0.45 -3.15
C ARG A 91 -9.62 1.15 -1.81
N LYS A 92 -8.89 0.78 -0.75
CA LYS A 92 -8.96 1.44 0.56
C LYS A 92 -8.50 2.91 0.49
N ALA A 93 -7.46 3.20 -0.26
CA ALA A 93 -7.03 4.58 -0.50
C ALA A 93 -8.13 5.38 -1.22
N ARG A 94 -8.79 4.81 -2.23
CA ARG A 94 -9.91 5.49 -2.90
C ARG A 94 -11.07 5.78 -1.96
N SER A 95 -11.50 4.83 -1.14
CA SER A 95 -12.60 5.11 -0.21
C SER A 95 -12.25 6.20 0.81
N ILE A 96 -10.98 6.31 1.22
CA ILE A 96 -10.51 7.43 2.08
C ILE A 96 -10.49 8.74 1.28
N LEU A 97 -9.98 8.72 0.04
CA LEU A 97 -9.94 9.90 -0.83
C LEU A 97 -11.34 10.39 -1.22
N GLU A 98 -12.33 9.51 -1.26
CA GLU A 98 -13.74 9.83 -1.49
C GLU A 98 -14.43 10.42 -0.23
N ALA A 99 -13.85 10.20 0.95
CA ALA A 99 -14.43 10.63 2.23
C ALA A 99 -13.77 11.90 2.81
N TYR A 100 -12.51 12.17 2.46
CA TYR A 100 -11.75 13.29 3.02
C TYR A 100 -11.28 14.26 1.93
N PRO A 101 -11.31 15.58 2.19
CA PRO A 101 -10.67 16.57 1.32
C PRO A 101 -9.15 16.55 1.48
N TRP A 102 -8.44 17.05 0.45
CA TRP A 102 -6.98 17.23 0.54
C TRP A 102 -6.63 18.34 1.54
N ARG A 103 -5.72 18.02 2.47
CA ARG A 103 -5.08 18.99 3.38
C ARG A 103 -3.60 19.11 3.02
N SER A 104 -3.11 20.33 2.86
CA SER A 104 -1.70 20.58 2.58
C SER A 104 -0.89 20.54 3.88
N PHE A 105 0.14 19.68 3.92
CA PHE A 105 1.12 19.66 5.00
C PHE A 105 2.43 20.29 4.52
N PRO A 106 3.00 21.22 5.30
CA PRO A 106 4.17 21.98 4.88
C PRO A 106 5.45 21.14 4.83
N ALA A 107 5.57 20.11 5.69
CA ALA A 107 6.71 19.21 5.69
C ALA A 107 6.31 17.82 6.19
N VAL A 108 6.86 16.78 5.56
CA VAL A 108 6.74 15.38 5.98
C VAL A 108 8.14 14.81 6.09
N ARG A 109 8.57 14.39 7.27
CA ARG A 109 9.91 13.86 7.46
C ARG A 109 9.90 12.34 7.45
N LYS A 110 10.86 11.75 6.74
CA LYS A 110 11.18 10.33 6.88
C LYS A 110 12.06 10.11 8.12
N LEU A 111 11.65 9.18 8.97
CA LEU A 111 12.44 8.76 10.14
C LEU A 111 13.55 7.79 9.70
N SER A 112 14.69 8.36 9.33
CA SER A 112 15.93 7.64 8.97
C SER A 112 16.56 7.00 10.20
N GLY A 113 16.18 5.77 10.54
CA GLY A 113 16.78 5.05 11.67
C GLY A 113 15.92 3.92 12.24
N THR A 114 14.60 3.96 11.98
CA THR A 114 13.69 2.87 12.36
C THR A 114 13.38 2.03 11.12
N LYS A 115 13.97 0.84 11.02
CA LYS A 115 13.71 -0.06 9.90
C LYS A 115 12.36 -0.72 10.08
N GLU A 116 11.35 -0.24 9.37
CA GLU A 116 10.06 -0.95 9.29
C GLU A 116 10.09 -1.99 8.17
N ALA A 117 9.68 -3.22 8.50
CA ALA A 117 9.73 -4.33 7.56
C ALA A 117 8.86 -4.09 6.30
N THR A 118 7.80 -3.29 6.41
CA THR A 118 6.72 -3.24 5.41
C THR A 118 6.29 -1.83 5.00
N GLY A 119 6.98 -0.78 5.46
CA GLY A 119 6.64 0.61 5.17
C GLY A 119 7.79 1.57 5.45
N VAL A 120 7.58 2.84 5.13
CA VAL A 120 8.49 3.95 5.42
C VAL A 120 7.94 4.69 6.63
N PRO A 121 8.68 4.78 7.75
CA PRO A 121 8.22 5.55 8.91
C PRO A 121 8.27 7.05 8.60
N VAL A 122 7.16 7.75 8.79
CA VAL A 122 6.97 9.17 8.47
C VAL A 122 6.35 9.91 9.65
N GLN A 123 6.67 11.21 9.76
CA GLN A 123 6.02 12.14 10.68
C GLN A 123 5.56 13.38 9.91
N PHE A 124 4.41 13.91 10.30
CA PHE A 124 3.84 15.13 9.74
C PHE A 124 4.14 16.29 10.66
N ARG A 125 4.59 17.42 10.09
CA ARG A 125 4.66 18.67 10.85
C ARG A 125 3.25 19.21 11.02
N LEU A 126 2.78 19.30 12.26
CA LEU A 126 1.49 19.90 12.57
C LEU A 126 1.60 21.42 12.43
N SER A 127 0.54 22.05 11.95
CA SER A 127 0.37 23.50 11.98
C SER A 127 0.11 23.97 13.42
N ASP A 128 0.44 25.21 13.76
CA ASP A 128 0.33 25.73 15.13
C ASP A 128 -1.07 25.56 15.73
N ASP A 129 -2.14 25.69 14.92
CA ASP A 129 -3.53 25.46 15.35
C ASP A 129 -3.80 23.99 15.72
N ALA A 130 -3.28 23.03 14.94
CA ALA A 130 -3.43 21.59 15.21
C ALA A 130 -2.45 21.10 16.28
N ALA A 131 -1.36 21.83 16.50
CA ALA A 131 -0.40 21.59 17.57
C ALA A 131 -1.00 21.96 18.94
N ALA A 132 -1.85 22.98 19.01
CA ALA A 132 -2.58 23.35 20.23
C ALA A 132 -3.57 22.27 20.67
N ASP A 133 -4.29 21.65 19.72
CA ASP A 133 -5.22 20.54 20.00
C ASP A 133 -4.50 19.21 20.31
N ALA A 134 -3.31 18.98 19.72
CA ALA A 134 -2.53 17.75 19.91
C ALA A 134 -1.51 17.82 21.08
N ALA A 135 -1.38 18.99 21.73
CA ALA A 135 -0.43 19.24 22.81
C ALA A 135 -0.68 18.40 24.07
N ASP A 136 -1.86 17.79 24.20
CA ASP A 136 -2.32 17.25 25.48
C ASP A 136 -1.90 15.79 25.74
N GLU A 137 -1.44 15.01 24.74
CA GLU A 137 -0.98 13.63 25.06
C GLU A 137 -0.01 12.93 24.10
N ASN A 138 0.18 13.39 22.85
CA ASN A 138 0.78 12.51 21.82
C ASN A 138 1.68 13.18 20.76
N ALA A 139 1.90 14.49 20.84
CA ALA A 139 2.74 15.22 19.91
C ALA A 139 4.21 15.27 20.35
N TYR A 140 5.14 15.14 19.40
CA TYR A 140 6.57 15.30 19.65
C TYR A 140 6.99 16.73 19.31
N VAL A 141 7.60 17.43 20.26
CA VAL A 141 8.19 18.75 20.03
C VAL A 141 9.68 18.54 19.76
N ASP A 142 10.14 19.01 18.60
CA ASP A 142 11.58 19.00 18.23
C ASP A 142 12.29 20.23 18.84
N ASP A 143 13.63 20.22 18.88
CA ASP A 143 14.44 21.28 19.51
C ASP A 143 14.22 22.68 18.88
N ASP A 144 13.77 22.72 17.61
CA ASP A 144 13.41 23.95 16.88
C ASP A 144 12.01 24.49 17.25
N GLY A 145 11.32 23.89 18.23
CA GLY A 145 9.97 24.26 18.67
C GLY A 145 8.85 23.80 17.73
N SER A 146 9.17 22.99 16.71
CA SER A 146 8.18 22.45 15.77
C SER A 146 7.47 21.22 16.33
N THR A 147 6.15 21.20 16.27
CA THR A 147 5.32 20.07 16.72
C THR A 147 5.10 19.06 15.59
N TRP A 148 5.46 17.80 15.85
CA TRP A 148 5.37 16.68 14.93
C TRP A 148 4.37 15.63 15.41
N SER A 149 3.67 15.00 14.45
CA SER A 149 2.76 13.89 14.74
C SER A 149 3.50 12.66 15.26
N GLN A 150 2.75 11.71 15.81
CA GLN A 150 3.27 10.37 16.05
C GLN A 150 3.85 9.76 14.76
N SER A 151 4.82 8.86 14.94
CA SER A 151 5.39 8.11 13.82
C SER A 151 4.32 7.23 13.16
N MET A 152 4.17 7.35 11.85
CA MET A 152 3.26 6.54 11.04
C MET A 152 4.02 5.72 10.00
N SER A 153 3.41 4.68 9.46
CA SER A 153 3.96 3.86 8.40
C SER A 153 3.31 4.20 7.06
N ALA A 154 4.07 4.82 6.17
CA ALA A 154 3.66 5.08 4.78
C ALA A 154 4.01 3.88 3.89
N ARG A 155 3.02 3.41 3.12
CA ARG A 155 3.14 2.27 2.21
C ARG A 155 2.76 2.67 0.80
N ASN A 156 3.67 2.48 -0.13
CA ASN A 156 3.37 2.64 -1.55
C ASN A 156 2.67 1.36 -2.08
N PRO A 157 1.52 1.49 -2.76
CA PRO A 157 0.75 0.35 -3.25
C PRO A 157 1.45 -0.40 -4.39
N LEU A 158 2.36 0.24 -5.12
CA LEU A 158 3.07 -0.33 -6.27
C LEU A 158 4.48 -0.81 -5.95
N ARG A 159 5.15 -0.20 -4.97
CA ARG A 159 6.58 -0.43 -4.72
C ARG A 159 6.85 -0.62 -3.23
N TRP A 160 7.60 -1.67 -2.90
CA TRP A 160 8.02 -1.91 -1.53
C TRP A 160 8.99 -0.81 -1.07
N ASN A 161 8.68 -0.15 0.05
CA ASN A 161 9.53 0.85 0.72
C ASN A 161 10.10 1.98 -0.15
N ARG A 162 9.44 2.38 -1.24
CA ARG A 162 9.87 3.55 -2.02
C ARG A 162 9.29 4.82 -1.43
N TRP A 163 10.19 5.69 -0.96
CA TRP A 163 9.92 7.06 -0.54
C TRP A 163 10.34 8.03 -1.65
N ASP A 164 9.61 9.12 -1.81
CA ASP A 164 9.99 10.21 -2.71
C ASP A 164 10.38 11.43 -1.86
N GLU A 165 11.63 11.88 -1.97
CA GLU A 165 12.17 13.01 -1.19
C GLU A 165 11.43 14.31 -1.49
N SER A 166 10.76 14.42 -2.64
CA SER A 166 9.93 15.59 -2.94
C SER A 166 8.74 15.74 -1.99
N MET A 167 8.30 14.66 -1.31
CA MET A 167 7.26 14.72 -0.28
C MET A 167 7.72 15.48 0.97
N GLU A 168 9.04 15.58 1.20
CA GLU A 168 9.57 16.27 2.38
C GLU A 168 9.45 17.79 2.27
N ARG A 169 9.34 18.31 1.05
CA ARG A 169 9.17 19.75 0.75
C ARG A 169 7.71 20.20 0.74
N GLY A 170 6.77 19.27 0.92
CA GLY A 170 5.35 19.55 0.91
C GLY A 170 4.58 18.36 0.34
N ALA A 171 3.51 17.99 1.03
CA ALA A 171 2.67 16.86 0.64
C ALA A 171 1.19 17.17 0.90
N TRP A 172 0.33 16.48 0.16
CA TRP A 172 -1.11 16.50 0.40
C TRP A 172 -1.52 15.25 1.15
N TYR A 173 -2.36 15.43 2.17
CA TYR A 173 -2.84 14.36 3.02
C TYR A 173 -4.37 14.35 3.06
N ALA A 174 -4.96 13.16 2.97
CA ALA A 174 -6.40 12.94 3.10
C ALA A 174 -6.64 11.79 4.08
N GLY A 175 -7.34 12.07 5.18
CA GLY A 175 -7.60 11.12 6.24
C GLY A 175 -7.51 11.75 7.62
N ASP A 176 -7.41 10.91 8.63
CA ASP A 176 -7.29 11.32 10.03
C ASP A 176 -5.86 11.06 10.52
N VAL A 177 -5.21 12.09 11.04
CA VAL A 177 -3.83 12.03 11.55
C VAL A 177 -3.72 11.03 12.71
N GLU A 178 -4.78 10.76 13.46
CA GLU A 178 -4.72 9.79 14.58
C GLU A 178 -4.90 8.34 14.14
N LEU A 179 -5.63 8.10 13.04
CA LEU A 179 -6.02 6.77 12.60
C LEU A 179 -5.24 6.30 11.36
N GLY A 180 -4.95 7.21 10.44
CA GLY A 180 -4.31 6.95 9.16
C GLY A 180 -5.05 7.58 7.99
N GLY A 181 -4.44 7.51 6.82
CA GLY A 181 -4.94 8.19 5.63
C GLY A 181 -4.17 7.87 4.36
N VAL A 182 -4.21 8.81 3.42
CA VAL A 182 -3.52 8.76 2.13
C VAL A 182 -2.66 10.00 2.00
N LEU A 183 -1.40 9.79 1.66
CA LEU A 183 -0.40 10.80 1.36
C LEU A 183 -0.12 10.83 -0.13
N ALA A 184 0.03 12.02 -0.69
CA ALA A 184 0.39 12.24 -2.08
C ALA A 184 1.32 13.44 -2.20
N LEU A 185 2.02 13.52 -3.33
CA LEU A 185 2.64 14.76 -3.75
C LEU A 185 1.55 15.76 -4.17
N PRO A 186 1.86 17.07 -4.14
CA PRO A 186 0.98 18.08 -4.71
C PRO A 186 0.54 17.70 -6.15
N GLY A 187 -0.76 17.81 -6.43
CA GLY A 187 -1.35 17.33 -7.69
C GLY A 187 -1.73 15.85 -7.69
N GLY A 188 -1.82 15.19 -6.52
CA GLY A 188 -2.42 13.86 -6.37
C GLY A 188 -1.56 12.69 -6.84
N SER A 189 -0.30 12.95 -7.20
CA SER A 189 0.63 11.93 -7.69
C SER A 189 1.36 11.21 -6.55
N GLY A 190 1.89 10.01 -6.82
CA GLY A 190 2.69 9.28 -5.84
C GLY A 190 1.90 8.76 -4.62
N LEU A 191 0.63 8.39 -4.79
CA LEU A 191 -0.25 7.92 -3.71
C LEU A 191 0.41 6.86 -2.80
N MET A 192 0.41 7.14 -1.50
CA MET A 192 0.87 6.24 -0.43
C MET A 192 -0.19 6.14 0.65
N THR A 193 -0.52 4.93 1.09
CA THR A 193 -1.40 4.73 2.25
C THR A 193 -0.58 4.89 3.52
N VAL A 194 -1.04 5.72 4.44
CA VAL A 194 -0.41 5.95 5.74
C VAL A 194 -1.25 5.28 6.80
N GLN A 195 -0.60 4.51 7.68
CA GLN A 195 -1.26 3.86 8.82
C GLN A 195 -0.49 4.20 10.08
N ARG A 196 -1.18 4.38 11.21
CA ARG A 196 -0.51 4.57 12.49
C ARG A 196 0.43 3.39 12.76
N ARG A 197 1.65 3.68 13.21
CA ARG A 197 2.60 2.66 13.62
C ARG A 197 2.04 1.98 14.86
N ILE A 198 1.62 0.72 14.73
CA ILE A 198 1.37 -0.13 15.89
C ILE A 198 2.74 -0.45 16.47
N GLN A 199 3.26 0.43 17.33
CA GLN A 199 4.33 0.04 18.24
C GLN A 199 3.83 -1.20 18.98
N VAL A 200 4.72 -2.17 19.15
CA VAL A 200 4.48 -3.47 19.80
C VAL A 200 4.07 -3.26 21.26
N ARG A 201 2.83 -2.82 21.50
CA ARG A 201 2.20 -2.73 22.80
C ARG A 201 0.85 -3.44 22.70
N SER A 202 0.86 -4.63 23.30
CA SER A 202 -0.24 -5.58 23.53
C SER A 202 -1.06 -6.02 22.33
N MET A 203 -0.92 -7.31 21.97
CA MET A 203 -1.98 -8.33 21.87
C MET A 203 -3.42 -7.97 21.41
N GLU A 204 -3.66 -6.86 20.74
CA GLU A 204 -4.85 -6.67 19.93
C GLU A 204 -4.43 -6.80 18.48
N GLN A 205 -4.70 -7.98 17.90
CA GLN A 205 -4.86 -8.11 16.45
C GLN A 205 -6.05 -7.24 16.01
N ARG A 206 -5.92 -5.91 16.08
CA ARG A 206 -6.89 -5.01 15.46
C ARG A 206 -6.76 -5.18 13.96
N SER A 207 -7.84 -5.67 13.36
CA SER A 207 -7.83 -5.99 11.95
C SER A 207 -7.67 -4.70 11.14
N VAL A 208 -6.83 -4.73 10.10
CA VAL A 208 -6.65 -3.63 9.12
C VAL A 208 -7.99 -3.22 8.45
N ARG A 209 -9.05 -4.01 8.64
CA ARG A 209 -10.41 -3.70 8.24
C ARG A 209 -11.10 -2.78 9.26
N ALA A 210 -11.01 -3.08 10.56
CA ALA A 210 -11.59 -2.27 11.62
C ALA A 210 -11.00 -0.85 11.65
N ASP A 211 -9.69 -0.70 11.44
CA ASP A 211 -9.06 0.63 11.36
C ASP A 211 -9.56 1.42 10.15
N HIS A 212 -9.78 0.75 9.02
CA HIS A 212 -10.34 1.39 7.83
C HIS A 212 -11.79 1.85 8.04
N GLU A 213 -12.61 1.02 8.68
CA GLU A 213 -13.99 1.35 9.01
C GLU A 213 -14.06 2.51 10.01
N ARG A 214 -13.14 2.58 10.99
CA ARG A 214 -13.01 3.73 11.90
C ARG A 214 -12.63 5.02 11.19
N ILE A 215 -11.65 4.97 10.28
CA ILE A 215 -11.29 6.14 9.45
C ILE A 215 -12.50 6.62 8.65
N LEU A 216 -13.27 5.71 8.06
CA LEU A 216 -14.47 6.11 7.30
C LEU A 216 -15.60 6.65 8.20
N ALA A 217 -15.70 6.19 9.44
CA ALA A 217 -16.66 6.69 10.42
C ALA A 217 -16.30 8.09 10.95
N ALA A 218 -15.01 8.43 11.01
CA ALA A 218 -14.51 9.74 11.43
C ALA A 218 -14.52 10.79 10.30
N ALA A 219 -15.09 10.49 9.14
CA ALA A 219 -15.06 11.38 7.99
C ALA A 219 -16.06 12.55 8.16
N PRO A 220 -15.65 13.80 7.86
CA PRO A 220 -16.52 14.97 8.01
C PRO A 220 -17.66 14.94 6.98
N GLY A 221 -18.91 15.02 7.46
CA GLY A 221 -20.12 15.09 6.61
C GLY A 221 -20.96 13.81 6.52
N ARG A 222 -20.90 12.95 7.55
CA ARG A 222 -21.65 11.69 7.63
C ARG A 222 -22.73 11.69 8.73
N ASP A 223 -23.31 12.87 8.99
CA ASP A 223 -24.54 13.03 9.78
C ASP A 223 -25.79 12.89 8.90
#